data_AF-A0A937VJU5-F1
#
_entry.id   AF-A0A937VJU5-F1
#
_cell.length_a   1.000
_cell.length_b   1.000
_cell.length_c   1.000
_cell.angle_alpha   90.00
_cell.angle_beta   90.00
_cell.angle_gamma   90.00
#
_symmetry.space_group_name_H-M   'P 1'
#
loop_
_entity.id
_entity.type
_entity.pdbx_description
1 polymer ?
#
loop_
_entity_poly.entity_id
_entity_poly.type
_entity_poly.pdbx_seq_one_letter_code
_entity_poly.pdbx_strand_id
1 'polypeptide(L)'
;DYYLFPRRYFDDCRELLGDQAALLCVRRGAQSDTEGITEAGTLVAGALFLRSAQAVHYHLGGSDAAALAERPNNLLFVTAMDWGAALGATRMHLGGGFRTGGDDELFRFKAGFSPLRSRLYVGRCVHDQEAYGRAVQAWRERGGEDPGGYFPAYRAPLGGS
;
A
#
# COMPACT_ATOMS: atom_id res chain seq x y z
N ASP A 1 -4.01 -0.46 15.96
CA ASP A 1 -2.97 -1.42 15.56
C ASP A 1 -2.40 -1.06 14.21
N TYR A 2 -1.11 -0.72 14.15
CA TYR A 2 -0.39 -0.54 12.89
C TYR A 2 -0.02 -1.92 12.35
N TYR A 3 -0.42 -2.21 11.12
CA TYR A 3 -0.03 -3.45 10.44
C TYR A 3 1.47 -3.36 10.09
N LEU A 4 2.31 -4.07 10.85
CA LEU A 4 3.75 -4.11 10.66
C LEU A 4 4.13 -5.35 9.83
N PHE A 5 4.80 -5.12 8.71
CA PHE A 5 5.40 -6.19 7.93
C PHE A 5 6.76 -6.57 8.56
N PRO A 6 6.97 -7.83 8.96
CA PRO A 6 8.24 -8.25 9.51
C PRO A 6 9.34 -8.22 8.45
N ARG A 7 10.62 -8.11 8.84
CA ARG A 7 11.77 -8.17 7.91
C ARG A 7 11.66 -9.34 6.91
N ARG A 8 11.28 -10.51 7.39
CA ARG A 8 11.10 -11.71 6.57
C ARG A 8 10.16 -11.50 5.38
N TYR A 9 9.11 -10.70 5.52
CA TYR A 9 8.21 -10.38 4.42
C TYR A 9 8.95 -9.71 3.25
N PHE A 10 9.86 -8.78 3.53
CA PHE A 10 10.65 -8.10 2.51
C PHE A 10 11.73 -8.99 1.91
N ASP A 11 12.36 -9.83 2.74
CA ASP A 11 13.34 -10.82 2.28
C ASP A 11 12.67 -11.84 1.34
N ASP A 12 11.49 -12.35 1.70
CA ASP A 12 10.67 -13.25 0.87
C ASP A 12 10.26 -12.56 -0.45
N CYS A 13 9.87 -11.27 -0.43
CA CYS A 13 9.59 -10.53 -1.66
C CYS A 13 10.80 -10.49 -2.59
N ARG A 14 11.99 -10.21 -2.08
CA ARG A 14 13.22 -10.18 -2.88
C ARG A 14 13.53 -11.56 -3.46
N GLU A 15 13.45 -12.61 -2.65
CA GLU A 15 13.82 -13.97 -3.04
C GLU A 15 12.83 -14.59 -4.03
N LEU A 16 11.53 -14.38 -3.82
CA LEU A 16 10.49 -15.02 -4.61
C LEU A 16 10.10 -14.20 -5.85
N LEU A 17 10.18 -12.88 -5.79
CA LEU A 17 9.72 -11.99 -6.87
C LEU A 17 10.87 -11.47 -7.73
N GLY A 18 12.11 -11.41 -7.23
CA GLY A 18 13.26 -10.87 -7.95
C GLY A 18 12.94 -9.52 -8.61
N ASP A 19 13.17 -9.43 -9.93
CA ASP A 19 12.94 -8.21 -10.73
C ASP A 19 11.45 -7.83 -10.90
N GLN A 20 10.53 -8.61 -10.33
CA GLN A 20 9.10 -8.26 -10.24
C GLN A 20 8.79 -7.42 -8.99
N ALA A 21 9.78 -7.12 -8.14
CA ALA A 21 9.60 -6.23 -7.01
C ALA A 21 10.76 -5.23 -6.89
N ALA A 22 10.48 -4.03 -6.40
CA ALA A 22 11.48 -3.03 -6.10
C ALA A 22 11.19 -2.35 -4.77
N LEU A 23 12.17 -2.39 -3.86
CA LEU A 23 12.18 -1.55 -2.67
C LEU A 23 12.99 -0.29 -2.98
N LEU A 24 12.30 0.82 -3.20
CA LEU A 24 12.93 2.11 -3.47
C LEU A 24 13.03 2.92 -2.19
N CYS A 25 14.17 3.60 -2.01
CA CYS A 25 14.48 4.39 -0.83
C CYS A 25 15.00 5.77 -1.23
N VAL A 26 14.55 6.81 -0.52
CA VAL A 26 15.07 8.18 -0.67
C VAL A 26 15.92 8.52 0.54
N ARG A 27 17.14 8.98 0.28
CA ARG A 27 18.12 9.35 1.30
C ARG A 27 18.54 10.81 1.14
N ARG A 28 18.39 11.60 2.21
CA ARG A 28 18.83 13.00 2.25
C ARG A 28 20.34 13.07 2.48
N GLY A 29 21.03 13.88 1.70
CA GLY A 29 22.48 14.06 1.81
C GLY A 29 23.29 12.82 1.45
N ALA A 30 22.69 11.87 0.72
CA ALA A 30 23.45 10.78 0.14
C ALA A 30 24.30 11.31 -1.02
N GLN A 31 25.52 10.80 -1.13
CA GLN A 31 26.39 11.05 -2.28
C GLN A 31 26.48 9.76 -3.08
N SER A 32 26.46 9.88 -4.40
CA SER A 32 26.63 8.76 -5.30
C SER A 32 27.50 9.14 -6.48
N ASP A 33 28.26 8.18 -6.99
CA ASP A 33 28.97 8.26 -8.25
C ASP A 33 28.46 7.18 -9.22
N THR A 34 29.25 6.86 -10.24
CA THR A 34 28.90 5.85 -11.25
C THR A 34 28.94 4.43 -10.71
N GLU A 35 29.63 4.18 -9.59
CA GLU A 35 29.80 2.86 -8.98
C GLU A 35 28.80 2.60 -7.84
N GLY A 36 28.21 3.66 -7.26
CA GLY A 36 27.09 3.53 -6.33
C GLY A 36 27.01 4.64 -5.30
N ILE A 37 26.42 4.33 -4.14
CA ILE A 37 26.32 5.26 -3.01
C ILE A 37 27.67 5.31 -2.29
N THR A 38 28.33 6.46 -2.31
CA THR A 38 29.60 6.72 -1.63
C THR A 38 29.39 7.15 -0.18
N GLU A 39 28.27 7.82 0.11
CA GLU A 39 27.84 8.16 1.47
C GLU A 39 26.34 7.89 1.66
N ALA A 40 25.99 7.12 2.70
CA ALA A 40 24.67 6.52 2.83
C ALA A 40 23.52 7.51 3.16
N GLY A 41 23.79 8.77 3.48
CA GLY A 41 22.79 9.78 3.86
C GLY A 41 21.77 9.32 4.92
N THR A 42 20.75 10.14 5.17
CA THR A 42 19.65 9.81 6.08
C THR A 42 18.45 9.27 5.31
N LEU A 43 17.95 8.08 5.64
CA LEU A 43 16.73 7.53 5.03
C LEU A 43 15.51 8.35 5.44
N VAL A 44 14.80 8.92 4.47
CA VAL A 44 13.64 9.79 4.71
C VAL A 44 12.34 9.26 4.10
N ALA A 45 12.41 8.34 3.15
CA ALA A 45 11.23 7.62 2.65
C ALA A 45 11.62 6.28 2.03
N GLY A 46 10.67 5.35 2.01
CA GLY A 46 10.80 4.10 1.29
C GLY A 46 9.44 3.55 0.85
N ALA A 47 9.42 2.83 -0.27
CA ALA A 47 8.22 2.20 -0.79
C ALA A 47 8.56 0.90 -1.53
N LEU A 48 7.73 -0.11 -1.31
CA LEU A 48 7.75 -1.39 -2.02
C LEU A 48 6.75 -1.34 -3.18
N PHE A 49 7.27 -1.57 -4.37
CA PHE A 49 6.50 -1.68 -5.61
C PHE A 49 6.55 -3.11 -6.11
N LEU A 50 5.39 -3.62 -6.54
CA LEU A 50 5.25 -4.93 -7.15
C LEU A 50 4.93 -4.75 -8.63
N ARG A 51 5.37 -5.67 -9.47
CA ARG A 51 5.23 -5.56 -10.92
C ARG A 51 4.57 -6.82 -11.48
N SER A 52 3.79 -6.59 -12.52
CA SER A 52 3.30 -7.58 -13.47
C SER A 52 3.77 -7.20 -14.86
N ALA A 53 3.49 -8.02 -15.87
CA ALA A 53 3.89 -7.75 -17.25
C ALA A 53 3.52 -6.34 -17.75
N GLN A 54 2.37 -5.80 -17.34
CA GLN A 54 1.87 -4.51 -17.85
C GLN A 54 1.75 -3.41 -16.79
N ALA A 55 1.86 -3.75 -15.50
CA ALA A 55 1.53 -2.80 -14.43
C ALA A 55 2.51 -2.85 -13.27
N VAL A 56 2.81 -1.67 -12.72
CA VAL A 56 3.40 -1.50 -11.41
C VAL A 56 2.30 -1.23 -10.39
N HIS A 57 2.39 -1.83 -9.22
CA HIS A 57 1.48 -1.65 -8.10
C HIS A 57 2.25 -1.08 -6.91
N TYR A 58 1.82 0.10 -6.44
CA TYR A 58 2.30 0.63 -5.18
C TYR A 58 1.70 -0.20 -4.04
N HIS A 59 2.55 -1.00 -3.36
CA HIS A 59 2.06 -1.95 -2.36
C HIS A 59 2.03 -1.35 -0.96
N LEU A 60 3.16 -0.84 -0.49
CA LEU A 60 3.27 -0.14 0.79
C LEU A 60 4.41 0.86 0.75
N GLY A 61 4.33 1.87 1.61
CA GLY A 61 5.36 2.89 1.74
C GLY A 61 5.23 3.67 3.02
N GLY A 62 6.32 4.34 3.39
CA GLY A 62 6.42 5.15 4.58
C GLY A 62 7.45 6.26 4.38
N SER A 63 7.22 7.37 5.07
CA SER A 63 8.06 8.56 4.98
C SER A 63 8.21 9.18 6.36
N ASP A 64 9.37 9.77 6.60
CA ASP A 64 9.57 10.64 7.74
C ASP A 64 8.71 11.90 7.58
N ALA A 65 7.83 12.14 8.55
CA ALA A 65 6.94 13.30 8.59
C ALA A 65 7.74 14.62 8.53
N ALA A 66 8.92 14.67 9.15
CA ALA A 66 9.78 15.84 9.15
C ALA A 66 10.39 16.13 7.77
N ALA A 67 10.41 15.15 6.86
CA ALA A 67 10.94 15.27 5.52
C ALA A 67 9.87 15.56 4.45
N LEU A 68 8.57 15.56 4.80
CA LEU A 68 7.49 15.69 3.81
C LEU A 68 7.54 17.02 3.03
N ALA A 69 8.09 18.08 3.61
CA ALA A 69 8.28 19.37 2.95
C ALA A 69 9.22 19.27 1.72
N GLU A 70 10.16 18.33 1.72
CA GLU A 70 11.07 18.04 0.59
C GLU A 70 10.44 17.14 -0.48
N ARG A 71 9.19 16.71 -0.27
CA ARG A 71 8.42 15.86 -1.19
C ARG A 71 9.14 14.55 -1.59
N PRO A 72 9.71 13.78 -0.65
CA PRO A 72 10.44 12.54 -0.97
C PRO A 72 9.55 11.49 -1.66
N ASN A 73 8.24 11.52 -1.39
CA ASN A 73 7.29 10.63 -2.04
C ASN A 73 7.17 10.91 -3.54
N ASN A 74 7.19 12.17 -3.97
CA ASN A 74 7.17 12.50 -5.40
C ASN A 74 8.35 11.85 -6.12
N LEU A 75 9.54 11.94 -5.53
CA LEU A 75 10.74 11.29 -6.06
C LEU A 75 10.58 9.76 -6.11
N LEU A 76 10.07 9.13 -5.05
CA LEU A 76 9.79 7.69 -5.05
C LEU A 76 8.86 7.27 -6.20
N PHE A 77 7.74 7.97 -6.38
CA PHE A 77 6.74 7.59 -7.38
C PHE A 77 7.26 7.80 -8.81
N VAL A 78 7.95 8.91 -9.09
CA VAL A 78 8.56 9.12 -10.41
C VAL A 78 9.62 8.06 -10.70
N THR A 79 10.50 7.78 -9.73
CA THR A 79 11.52 6.72 -9.88
C THR A 79 10.89 5.35 -10.13
N ALA A 80 9.79 5.03 -9.46
CA ALA A 80 9.06 3.78 -9.68
C ALA A 80 8.39 3.73 -11.06
N MET A 81 7.94 4.87 -11.60
CA MET A 81 7.36 4.95 -12.95
C MET A 81 8.45 4.67 -13.99
N ASP A 82 9.63 5.27 -13.84
CA ASP A 82 10.76 5.04 -14.73
C ASP A 82 11.25 3.60 -14.66
N TRP A 83 11.41 3.04 -13.46
CA TRP A 83 11.72 1.62 -13.26
C TRP A 83 10.71 0.70 -13.94
N GLY A 84 9.41 0.96 -13.76
CA GLY A 84 8.35 0.20 -14.39
C GLY A 84 8.38 0.28 -15.91
N ALA A 85 8.56 1.48 -16.45
CA ALA A 85 8.61 1.74 -17.89
C ALA A 85 9.81 1.05 -18.55
N ALA A 86 10.99 1.08 -17.92
CA ALA A 86 12.19 0.37 -18.37
C ALA A 86 11.98 -1.15 -18.46
N LEU A 87 11.03 -1.70 -17.68
CA LEU A 87 10.65 -3.11 -17.67
C LEU A 87 9.36 -3.41 -18.47
N GLY A 88 8.89 -2.46 -19.29
CA GLY A 88 7.76 -2.62 -20.20
C GLY A 88 6.37 -2.43 -19.58
N ALA A 89 6.27 -1.96 -18.33
CA ALA A 89 4.97 -1.64 -17.75
C ALA A 89 4.38 -0.39 -18.40
N THR A 90 3.08 -0.39 -18.66
CA THR A 90 2.36 0.72 -19.32
C THR A 90 1.46 1.49 -18.36
N ARG A 91 1.29 1.01 -17.12
CA ARG A 91 0.46 1.65 -16.10
C ARG A 91 1.01 1.45 -14.69
N MET A 92 0.75 2.43 -13.83
CA MET A 92 0.99 2.32 -12.39
C MET A 92 -0.33 2.45 -11.63
N HIS A 93 -0.63 1.46 -10.79
CA HIS A 93 -1.77 1.45 -9.90
C HIS A 93 -1.35 1.96 -8.51
N LEU A 94 -1.70 3.20 -8.20
CA LEU A 94 -1.36 3.86 -6.94
C LEU A 94 -2.26 3.47 -5.76
N GLY A 95 -3.36 2.75 -6.02
CA GLY A 95 -4.36 2.44 -5.01
C GLY A 95 -5.29 3.61 -4.71
N GLY A 96 -6.15 3.41 -3.72
CA GLY A 96 -7.08 4.44 -3.23
C GLY A 96 -6.50 5.29 -2.10
N GLY A 97 -7.39 6.05 -1.48
CA GLY A 97 -7.17 6.66 -0.17
C GLY A 97 -7.38 5.66 0.97
N PHE A 98 -7.29 6.16 2.21
CA PHE A 98 -7.53 5.37 3.43
C PHE A 98 -8.95 5.52 4.00
N ARG A 99 -9.74 6.50 3.53
CA ARG A 99 -11.14 6.70 3.95
C ARG A 99 -12.13 6.04 2.99
N THR A 100 -13.15 5.41 3.56
CA THR A 100 -14.33 4.94 2.82
C THR A 100 -15.07 6.13 2.21
N GLY A 101 -15.43 6.06 0.93
CA GLY A 101 -16.10 7.14 0.21
C GLY A 101 -15.16 8.08 -0.59
N GLY A 102 -13.85 7.99 -0.36
CA GLY A 102 -12.84 8.72 -1.14
C GLY A 102 -12.57 10.16 -0.67
N ASP A 103 -11.71 10.84 -1.42
CA ASP A 103 -11.28 12.25 -1.22
C ASP A 103 -10.57 12.57 0.11
N ASP A 104 -9.74 11.66 0.60
CA ASP A 104 -8.72 12.00 1.59
C ASP A 104 -7.44 12.57 0.93
N GLU A 105 -6.56 13.11 1.76
CA GLU A 105 -5.28 13.69 1.33
C GLU A 105 -4.38 12.71 0.59
N LEU A 106 -4.41 11.41 0.95
CA LEU A 106 -3.64 10.38 0.27
C LEU A 106 -4.21 10.12 -1.14
N PHE A 107 -5.53 10.09 -1.27
CA PHE A 107 -6.19 10.01 -2.57
C PHE A 107 -5.86 11.23 -3.42
N ARG A 108 -5.99 12.45 -2.89
CA ARG A 108 -5.68 13.70 -3.63
C ARG A 108 -4.23 13.74 -4.08
N PHE A 109 -3.30 13.33 -3.23
CA PHE A 109 -1.88 13.22 -3.58
C PHE A 109 -1.68 12.29 -4.79
N LYS A 110 -2.24 11.07 -4.76
CA LYS A 110 -2.14 10.09 -5.86
C LYS A 110 -2.85 10.57 -7.13
N ALA A 111 -4.00 11.23 -6.97
CA ALA A 111 -4.79 11.82 -8.04
C ALA A 111 -4.04 12.92 -8.79
N GLY A 112 -3.03 13.55 -8.17
CA GLY A 112 -2.17 14.55 -8.81
C GLY A 112 -1.23 14.00 -9.88
N PHE A 113 -0.94 12.68 -9.89
CA PHE A 113 -0.04 12.07 -10.88
C PHE A 113 -0.70 11.78 -12.23
N SER A 114 -2.03 11.64 -12.27
CA SER A 114 -2.75 11.31 -13.50
C SER A 114 -4.24 11.63 -13.35
N PRO A 115 -4.95 12.04 -14.41
CA PRO A 115 -6.40 12.14 -14.40
C PRO A 115 -7.11 10.77 -14.52
N LEU A 116 -6.39 9.71 -14.88
CA LEU A 116 -6.97 8.39 -15.12
C LEU A 116 -7.43 7.72 -13.83
N ARG A 117 -8.59 7.06 -13.88
CA ARG A 117 -9.18 6.33 -12.75
C ARG A 117 -9.56 4.92 -13.19
N SER A 118 -9.39 3.96 -12.29
CA SER A 118 -9.84 2.57 -12.49
C SER A 118 -10.84 2.21 -11.40
N ARG A 119 -11.79 1.33 -11.74
CA ARG A 119 -12.67 0.71 -10.75
C ARG A 119 -11.88 -0.38 -10.01
N LEU A 120 -12.09 -0.46 -8.70
CA LEU A 120 -11.59 -1.53 -7.85
C LEU A 120 -12.77 -2.39 -7.42
N TYR A 121 -12.65 -3.70 -7.62
CA TYR A 121 -13.66 -4.68 -7.22
C TYR A 121 -13.08 -5.58 -6.14
N VAL A 122 -13.85 -5.80 -5.08
CA VAL A 122 -13.47 -6.68 -3.96
C VAL A 122 -14.46 -7.82 -3.91
N GLY A 123 -13.98 -9.04 -4.15
CA GLY A 123 -14.76 -10.27 -3.97
C GLY A 123 -14.86 -10.65 -2.49
N ARG A 124 -15.99 -11.23 -2.10
CA ARG A 124 -16.28 -11.67 -0.72
C ARG A 124 -16.85 -13.08 -0.79
N CYS A 125 -16.30 -14.01 -0.01
CA CYS A 125 -16.77 -15.40 0.04
C CYS A 125 -16.67 -15.94 1.46
N VAL A 126 -17.72 -16.65 1.91
CA VAL A 126 -17.71 -17.41 3.16
C VAL A 126 -17.50 -18.88 2.81
N HIS A 127 -16.32 -19.39 3.13
CA HIS A 127 -15.92 -20.77 2.81
C HIS A 127 -16.45 -21.80 3.82
N ASP A 128 -16.61 -21.41 5.08
CA ASP A 128 -17.19 -22.22 6.16
C ASP A 128 -18.39 -21.46 6.75
N GLN A 129 -19.59 -21.89 6.36
CA GLN A 129 -20.83 -21.26 6.78
C GLN A 129 -21.11 -21.44 8.27
N GLU A 130 -20.70 -22.57 8.85
CA GLU A 130 -20.98 -22.90 10.23
C GLU A 130 -20.11 -22.07 11.18
N ALA A 131 -18.79 -22.00 10.91
CA ALA A 131 -17.88 -21.17 11.68
C ALA A 131 -18.20 -19.67 11.52
N TYR A 132 -18.55 -19.24 10.31
CA TYR A 132 -19.00 -17.87 10.07
C TYR A 132 -20.27 -17.55 10.87
N GLY A 133 -21.26 -18.44 10.87
CA GLY A 133 -22.49 -18.30 11.66
C GLY A 133 -22.20 -18.14 13.15
N ARG A 134 -21.33 -18.98 13.72
CA ARG A 134 -20.89 -18.86 15.12
C ARG A 134 -20.23 -17.51 15.41
N ALA A 135 -19.35 -17.04 14.54
CA ALA A 135 -18.67 -15.75 14.73
C ALA A 135 -19.63 -14.56 14.65
N VAL A 136 -20.61 -14.59 13.73
CA VAL A 136 -21.67 -13.58 13.65
C VAL A 136 -22.55 -13.61 14.90
N GLN A 137 -22.91 -14.79 15.40
CA GLN A 137 -23.70 -14.91 16.61
C GLN A 137 -22.98 -14.36 17.84
N ALA A 138 -21.70 -14.71 18.03
CA ALA A 138 -20.88 -14.18 19.11
C ALA A 138 -20.70 -12.64 19.02
N TRP A 139 -20.66 -12.09 17.80
CA TRP A 139 -20.64 -10.64 17.59
C TRP A 139 -21.97 -9.99 17.99
N ARG A 140 -23.12 -10.60 17.65
CA ARG A 140 -24.45 -10.12 18.07
C ARG A 140 -24.62 -10.13 19.58
N GLU A 141 -24.19 -11.19 20.25
CA GLU A 141 -24.24 -11.32 21.71
C GLU A 141 -23.42 -10.24 22.43
N ARG A 142 -22.41 -9.68 21.76
CA ARG A 142 -21.60 -8.55 22.26
C ARG A 142 -22.19 -7.18 21.93
N GLY A 143 -23.40 -7.10 21.35
CA GLY A 143 -24.05 -5.84 20.96
C GLY A 143 -23.84 -5.44 19.50
N GLY A 144 -23.52 -6.39 18.63
CA GLY A 144 -23.50 -6.17 17.19
C GLY A 144 -24.91 -6.20 16.58
N GLU A 145 -25.29 -5.17 15.83
CA GLU A 145 -26.64 -5.06 15.24
C GLU A 145 -26.60 -5.09 13.70
N ASP A 146 -26.25 -3.96 13.09
CA ASP A 146 -26.11 -3.82 11.64
C ASP A 146 -24.63 -3.80 11.22
N PRO A 147 -24.15 -4.80 10.46
CA PRO A 147 -22.77 -4.79 9.96
C PRO A 147 -22.55 -3.74 8.87
N GLY A 148 -23.60 -3.13 8.31
CA GLY A 148 -23.52 -2.17 7.22
C GLY A 148 -22.68 -2.70 6.04
N GLY A 149 -21.63 -1.98 5.68
CA GLY A 149 -20.73 -2.36 4.57
C GLY A 149 -19.63 -3.37 4.93
N TYR A 150 -19.49 -3.77 6.20
CA TYR A 150 -18.40 -4.63 6.66
C TYR A 150 -18.50 -6.06 6.12
N PHE A 151 -17.34 -6.62 5.78
CA PHE A 151 -17.19 -8.04 5.52
C PHE A 151 -15.82 -8.49 6.02
N PRO A 152 -15.73 -9.57 6.81
CA PRO A 152 -16.83 -10.34 7.42
C PRO A 152 -17.74 -9.50 8.34
N ALA A 153 -19.03 -9.85 8.45
CA ALA A 153 -20.01 -9.06 9.20
C ALA A 153 -19.61 -8.89 10.68
N TYR A 154 -19.07 -9.94 11.31
CA TYR A 154 -18.61 -9.92 12.71
C TYR A 154 -17.39 -9.03 12.98
N ARG A 155 -16.82 -8.39 11.95
CA ARG A 155 -15.78 -7.36 12.09
C ARG A 155 -16.34 -5.93 12.14
N ALA A 156 -17.65 -5.77 11.99
CA ALA A 156 -18.26 -4.47 12.21
C ALA A 156 -18.05 -4.03 13.67
N PRO A 157 -17.84 -2.72 13.92
CA PRO A 157 -17.81 -2.18 15.27
C PRO A 157 -19.08 -2.57 16.03
N LEU A 158 -18.96 -2.78 17.34
CA LEU A 158 -20.14 -2.90 18.20
C LEU A 158 -20.79 -1.51 18.27
N GLY A 159 -22.14 -1.46 18.24
CA GLY A 159 -22.86 -0.20 18.35
C GLY A 159 -22.43 0.54 19.62
N GLY A 160 -22.01 1.79 19.49
CA GLY A 160 -21.72 2.63 20.64
C GLY A 160 -23.02 2.99 21.35
N SER A 161 -23.08 2.72 22.66
CA SER A 161 -23.95 3.46 23.58
C SER A 161 -23.61 4.94 23.59
#